data_AF-A0A0B6ZDT7-F1
#
_entry.id   AF-A0A0B6ZDT7-F1
#
_cell.length_a   1.000
_cell.length_b   1.000
_cell.length_c   1.000
_cell.angle_alpha   90.00
_cell.angle_beta   90.00
_cell.angle_gamma   90.00
#
_symmetry.space_group_name_H-M   'P 1'
#
loop_
_entity.id
_entity.type
_entity.pdbx_description
1 polymer ?
#
loop_
_entity_poly.entity_id
_entity_poly.type
_entity_poly.pdbx_seq_one_letter_code
_entity_poly.pdbx_strand_id
1 'polypeptide(L)'
;TSGELETSGKFTLIMSLVEESLAVEDKVLIFSQSLLTLNKLEEFMGKLKVPRMTINENWQRNKTYFRLDGSTSAQDREKLINQFNDPENNVWVFLLSTK
;
A
#
# COMPACT_ATOMS: atom_id res chain seq x y z
N THR A 1 -6.01 -5.25 -23.06
CA THR A 1 -6.80 -6.08 -22.12
C THR A 1 -6.58 -5.53 -20.73
N SER A 2 -7.36 -4.51 -20.36
CA SER A 2 -7.14 -3.73 -19.13
C SER A 2 -8.24 -3.93 -18.07
N GLY A 3 -9.15 -4.89 -18.30
CA GLY A 3 -10.35 -5.12 -17.46
C GLY A 3 -10.28 -6.30 -16.48
N GLU A 4 -9.30 -7.20 -16.57
CA GLU A 4 -9.26 -8.39 -15.70
C GLU A 4 -8.76 -8.11 -14.27
N LEU A 5 -8.00 -7.03 -14.08
CA LEU A 5 -7.46 -6.66 -12.77
C LEU A 5 -8.49 -5.97 -11.87
N GLU A 6 -9.38 -5.18 -12.47
CA GLU A 6 -10.46 -4.46 -11.77
C GLU A 6 -11.52 -5.40 -11.17
N THR A 7 -11.47 -6.70 -11.53
CA THR A 7 -12.45 -7.72 -11.13
C THR A 7 -11.83 -8.95 -10.46
N SER A 8 -10.53 -8.95 -10.15
CA SER A 8 -9.94 -10.03 -9.36
C SER A 8 -10.42 -9.91 -7.92
N GLY A 9 -11.28 -10.82 -7.47
CA GLY A 9 -11.88 -10.79 -6.12
C GLY A 9 -10.88 -10.73 -4.96
N LYS A 10 -9.62 -11.11 -5.19
CA LYS A 10 -8.53 -10.90 -4.22
C LYS A 10 -8.19 -9.43 -4.03
N PHE A 11 -8.14 -8.62 -5.09
CA PHE A 11 -7.86 -7.19 -4.99
C PHE A 11 -9.02 -6.45 -4.34
N THR A 12 -10.26 -6.81 -4.69
CA THR A 12 -11.45 -6.30 -4.01
C THR A 12 -11.40 -6.61 -2.51
N LEU A 13 -11.11 -7.85 -2.13
CA LEU A 13 -11.00 -8.24 -0.72
C LEU A 13 -9.86 -7.48 0.00
N ILE A 14 -8.69 -7.35 -0.62
CA ILE A 14 -7.57 -6.58 -0.05
C ILE A 14 -8.00 -5.13 0.20
N MET A 15 -8.67 -4.49 -0.74
CA MET A 15 -9.10 -3.10 -0.55
C MET A 15 -10.18 -2.95 0.52
N SER A 16 -11.13 -3.88 0.60
CA SER A 16 -12.11 -3.89 1.71
C SER A 16 -11.42 -4.04 3.06
N LEU A 17 -10.43 -4.94 3.18
CA LEU A 17 -9.66 -5.09 4.42
C LEU A 17 -8.86 -3.82 4.77
N VAL A 18 -8.25 -3.17 3.78
CA VAL A 18 -7.51 -1.92 3.96
C VAL A 18 -8.47 -0.81 4.43
N GLU A 19 -9.63 -0.68 3.81
CA GLU A 19 -10.64 0.32 4.17
C GLU A 19 -11.12 0.14 5.62
N GLU A 20 -11.52 -1.07 6.00
CA GLU A 20 -11.94 -1.39 7.37
C GLU A 20 -10.82 -1.14 8.39
N SER A 21 -9.57 -1.49 8.05
CA SER A 21 -8.42 -1.24 8.94
C SER A 21 -8.16 0.26 9.12
N LEU A 22 -8.20 1.04 8.05
CA LEU A 22 -7.98 2.49 8.10
C LEU A 22 -9.08 3.22 8.87
N ALA A 23 -10.31 2.70 8.86
CA ALA A 23 -11.46 3.22 9.59
C ALA A 23 -11.31 3.09 11.12
N VAL A 24 -10.58 2.07 11.58
CA VAL A 24 -10.23 1.88 13.01
C VAL A 24 -8.83 2.36 13.37
N GLU A 25 -8.19 3.11 12.46
CA GLU A 25 -6.84 3.67 12.62
C GLU A 25 -5.70 2.64 12.74
N ASP A 26 -5.88 1.46 12.16
CA ASP A 26 -4.83 0.44 12.08
C ASP A 26 -3.92 0.66 10.87
N LYS A 27 -2.62 0.41 11.09
CA LYS A 27 -1.60 0.34 10.03
C LYS A 27 -1.60 -1.06 9.42
N VAL A 28 -1.50 -1.14 8.09
CA VAL A 28 -1.59 -2.39 7.33
C VAL A 28 -0.26 -2.73 6.66
N LEU A 29 0.22 -3.96 6.87
CA LEU A 29 1.35 -4.54 6.16
C LEU A 29 0.87 -5.59 5.17
N ILE A 30 1.21 -5.45 3.90
CA ILE A 30 0.82 -6.39 2.85
C ILE A 30 2.07 -7.08 2.32
N PHE A 31 2.17 -8.38 2.58
CA PHE A 31 3.29 -9.21 2.13
C PHE A 31 2.96 -9.96 0.85
N SER A 32 3.90 -10.00 -0.09
CA SER A 32 3.79 -10.79 -1.31
C SER A 32 5.12 -11.43 -1.68
N GLN A 33 5.07 -12.68 -2.14
CA GLN A 33 6.21 -13.41 -2.71
C GLN A 33 6.49 -13.06 -4.18
N SER A 34 5.62 -12.24 -4.79
CA SER A 34 5.62 -11.90 -6.21
C SER A 34 5.68 -10.39 -6.38
N LEU A 35 6.78 -9.89 -6.97
CA LEU A 35 6.92 -8.47 -7.34
C LEU A 35 5.87 -8.06 -8.38
N LEU A 36 5.51 -8.97 -9.30
CA LEU A 36 4.45 -8.72 -10.27
C LEU A 36 3.11 -8.47 -9.57
N THR A 37 2.82 -9.22 -8.50
CA THR A 37 1.61 -8.99 -7.70
C THR A 37 1.65 -7.64 -6.99
N LEU A 38 2.80 -7.23 -6.45
CA LEU A 38 2.96 -5.90 -5.86
C LEU A 38 2.77 -4.78 -6.90
N ASN A 39 3.38 -4.90 -8.08
CA ASN A 39 3.21 -3.93 -9.17
C ASN A 39 1.72 -3.78 -9.57
N LYS A 40 1.03 -4.92 -9.70
CA LYS A 40 -0.41 -4.96 -10.01
C LYS A 40 -1.26 -4.33 -8.91
N LEU A 41 -0.88 -4.55 -7.64
CA LEU A 41 -1.54 -3.91 -6.50
C LEU A 41 -1.35 -2.39 -6.53
N GLU A 42 -0.13 -1.90 -6.80
CA GLU A 42 0.15 -0.46 -6.93
C GLU A 42 -0.65 0.18 -8.08
N GLU A 43 -0.72 -0.49 -9.25
CA GLU A 43 -1.54 -0.03 -10.39
C GLU A 43 -3.02 0.08 -10.02
N PHE A 44 -3.54 -0.94 -9.33
CA PHE A 44 -4.93 -0.96 -8.89
C PHE A 44 -5.21 0.11 -7.84
N MET A 45 -4.36 0.23 -6.81
CA MET A 45 -4.48 1.25 -5.76
C MET A 45 -4.44 2.65 -6.36
N GLY A 46 -3.56 2.94 -7.33
CA GLY A 46 -3.41 4.27 -7.91
C GLY A 46 -4.68 4.82 -8.59
N LYS A 47 -5.63 3.94 -8.95
CA LYS A 47 -6.94 4.30 -9.51
C LYS A 47 -7.96 4.71 -8.43
N LEU A 48 -7.69 4.41 -7.17
CA LEU A 48 -8.60 4.60 -6.04
C LEU A 48 -8.17 5.79 -5.18
N LYS A 49 -9.14 6.39 -4.49
CA LYS A 49 -8.91 7.36 -3.42
C LYS A 49 -8.47 6.64 -2.15
N VAL A 50 -7.69 7.31 -1.32
CA VAL A 50 -7.44 6.85 0.05
C VAL A 50 -8.76 6.93 0.82
N PRO A 51 -9.23 5.85 1.48
CA PRO A 51 -10.51 5.81 2.18
C PRO A 51 -10.42 6.52 3.54
N ARG A 52 -10.06 7.81 3.54
CA ARG A 52 -10.05 8.68 4.71
C ARG A 52 -10.55 10.07 4.37
N MET A 53 -11.47 10.58 5.20
CA MET A 53 -12.03 11.92 5.04
C MET A 53 -10.97 13.04 5.05
N THR A 54 -9.86 12.83 5.76
CA THR A 54 -8.78 13.80 5.88
C THR A 54 -7.81 13.81 4.70
N ILE A 55 -7.87 12.81 3.80
CA ILE A 55 -6.95 12.65 2.67
C ILE A 55 -7.74 12.60 1.36
N ASN A 56 -7.78 13.71 0.62
CA ASN A 56 -8.47 13.78 -0.68
C ASN A 56 -7.56 13.40 -1.88
N GLU A 57 -6.69 12.41 -1.67
CA GLU A 57 -5.67 12.02 -2.65
C GLU A 57 -5.87 10.59 -3.14
N ASN A 58 -5.36 10.30 -4.33
CA ASN A 58 -5.26 8.92 -4.79
C ASN A 58 -4.12 8.21 -4.06
N TRP A 59 -4.12 6.88 -4.07
CA TRP A 59 -2.97 6.14 -3.55
C TRP A 59 -1.71 6.47 -4.38
N GLN A 60 -0.64 6.85 -3.68
CA GLN A 60 0.61 7.28 -4.28
C GLN A 60 1.79 6.79 -3.42
N ARG A 61 2.74 6.14 -4.09
CA ARG A 61 3.95 5.62 -3.46
C ARG A 61 4.74 6.75 -2.81
N ASN A 62 5.25 6.51 -1.61
CA ASN A 62 6.01 7.46 -0.80
C ASN A 62 5.22 8.68 -0.30
N LYS A 63 3.88 8.64 -0.41
CA LYS A 63 3.00 9.70 0.09
C LYS A 63 1.85 9.16 0.92
N THR A 64 1.16 8.13 0.43
CA THR A 64 0.01 7.52 1.11
C THR A 64 0.21 6.03 1.40
N TYR A 65 1.18 5.39 0.73
CA TYR A 65 1.70 4.07 1.06
C TYR A 65 3.22 4.00 0.81
N PHE A 66 3.88 3.03 1.44
CA PHE A 66 5.28 2.68 1.16
C PHE A 66 5.41 1.31 0.51
N ARG A 67 6.54 1.09 -0.15
CA ARG A 67 6.92 -0.22 -0.68
C ARG A 67 8.40 -0.49 -0.46
N LEU A 68 8.69 -1.66 0.11
CA LEU A 68 10.03 -2.18 0.35
C LEU A 68 10.16 -3.50 -0.40
N ASP A 69 11.13 -3.55 -1.30
CA ASP A 69 11.54 -4.77 -2.01
C ASP A 69 13.06 -4.85 -2.17
N GLY A 70 13.55 -5.86 -2.88
CA GLY A 70 14.98 -6.09 -3.10
C GLY A 70 15.73 -4.96 -3.83
N SER A 71 15.03 -4.00 -4.45
CA SER A 71 15.65 -2.83 -5.05
C SER A 71 15.85 -1.66 -4.08
N THR A 72 15.29 -1.74 -2.88
CA THR A 72 15.35 -0.67 -1.87
C THR A 72 16.69 -0.71 -1.13
N SER A 73 17.43 0.40 -1.15
CA SER A 73 18.72 0.52 -0.47
C SER A 73 18.58 0.38 1.06
N ALA A 74 19.67 0.04 1.76
CA ALA A 74 19.63 -0.04 3.23
C ALA A 74 19.26 1.30 3.89
N GLN A 75 19.77 2.40 3.33
CA GLN A 75 19.50 3.77 3.80
C GLN A 75 18.03 4.14 3.58
N ASP A 76 17.48 3.86 2.40
CA ASP A 76 16.07 4.12 2.10
C ASP A 76 15.15 3.22 2.92
N ARG A 77 15.54 1.96 3.14
CA ARG A 77 14.81 1.02 4.00
C ARG A 77 14.63 1.60 5.40
N GLU A 78 15.72 2.03 6.03
CA GLU A 78 15.69 2.60 7.37
C GLU A 78 14.80 3.86 7.41
N LYS A 79 14.96 4.75 6.43
CA LYS A 79 14.13 5.94 6.29
C LYS A 79 12.63 5.62 6.19
N LEU A 80 12.25 4.68 5.31
CA LEU A 80 10.84 4.28 5.12
C LEU A 80 10.26 3.65 6.39
N ILE A 81 11.03 2.80 7.08
CA ILE A 81 10.62 2.19 8.34
C ILE A 81 10.40 3.25 9.42
N ASN A 82 11.34 4.19 9.58
CA ASN A 82 11.22 5.26 10.56
C ASN A 82 10.02 6.16 10.26
N GLN A 83 9.80 6.53 9.00
CA GLN A 83 8.63 7.30 8.58
C GLN A 83 7.32 6.54 8.81
N PHE A 84 7.29 5.22 8.56
CA PHE A 84 6.09 4.42 8.79
C PHE A 84 5.78 4.25 10.27
N ASN A 85 6.79 4.22 11.14
CA ASN A 85 6.59 4.07 12.59
C ASN A 85 6.32 5.40 13.30
N ASP A 86 6.56 6.54 12.66
CA ASP A 86 6.22 7.85 13.20
C ASP A 86 4.69 7.97 13.38
N PRO A 87 4.20 8.22 14.61
CA PRO A 87 2.76 8.37 14.89
C PRO A 87 2.15 9.61 14.21
N GLU A 88 2.95 10.62 13.88
CA GLU A 88 2.49 11.84 13.19
C GLU A 88 2.42 11.66 11.67
N ASN A 89 2.89 10.53 11.14
CA ASN A 89 2.91 10.26 9.72
C ASN A 89 1.58 9.68 9.23
N ASN A 90 1.09 10.21 8.10
CA ASN A 90 -0.18 9.83 7.48
C ASN A 90 -0.08 8.69 6.45
N VAL A 91 0.98 7.88 6.50
CA VAL A 91 1.12 6.67 5.69
C VAL A 91 0.64 5.45 6.48
N TRP A 92 -0.34 4.75 5.91
CA TRP A 92 -1.06 3.67 6.61
C TRP A 92 -0.80 2.28 6.05
N VAL A 93 -0.32 2.19 4.80
CA VAL A 93 -0.09 0.91 4.11
C VAL A 93 1.39 0.76 3.76
N PHE A 94 1.94 -0.43 4.04
CA PHE A 94 3.29 -0.81 3.64
C PHE A 94 3.27 -2.12 2.84
N LEU A 95 3.65 -2.04 1.57
CA LEU A 95 3.82 -3.19 0.70
C LEU A 95 5.21 -3.79 0.85
N LEU A 96 5.30 -5.09 1.11
CA LEU A 96 6.55 -5.79 1.40
C LEU A 96 6.71 -6.98 0.47
N SER A 97 7.84 -7.04 -0.24
CA SER A 97 8.22 -8.30 -0.87
C SER A 97 8.75 -9.27 0.20
N THR A 98 8.38 -10.53 0.06
CA THR A 98 8.96 -11.65 0.80
C THR A 98 9.67 -12.55 -0.21
N LYS A 99 10.78 -13.18 0.20
CA LYS A 99 11.95 -13.60 -0.62
C LYS A 99 12.99 -12.51 -0.84
#